data_AF-V4XGC6-F1
#
_entry.id   AF-V4XGC6-F1
#
_cell.length_a   1.000
_cell.length_b   1.000
_cell.length_c   1.000
_cell.angle_alpha   90.00
_cell.angle_beta   90.00
_cell.angle_gamma   90.00
#
_symmetry.space_group_name_H-M   'P 1'
#
loop_
_entity.id
_entity.type
_entity.pdbx_description
1 polymer ?
#
loop_
_entity_poly.entity_id
_entity_poly.type
_entity_poly.pdbx_seq_one_letter_code
_entity_poly.pdbx_strand_id
1 'polypeptide(L)'
;MNPERVDSAVDLAYGLLIAVSVGLIVVVGTAVGVAFGFGVLVSYVLHVSWKMARFDPDWMTRAVEEAVDDTVEEAVGDTVEETVEKTVGETVEEAVDDTVGETVEKTVGETVEEAVDDTVEETVEKTVGETVEEAVDDTVEE
;
A
#
# COMPACT_ATOMS: atom_id res chain seq x y z
N MET A 1 -9.44 -31.05 7.65
CA MET A 1 -9.34 -32.34 6.93
C MET A 1 -9.04 -32.04 5.48
N ASN A 2 -8.13 -32.76 4.82
CA ASN A 2 -7.81 -32.49 3.42
C ASN A 2 -9.03 -32.82 2.54
N PRO A 3 -9.51 -31.88 1.69
CA PRO A 3 -10.70 -32.09 0.86
C PRO A 3 -10.55 -33.31 -0.06
N GLU A 4 -9.36 -33.55 -0.59
CA GLU A 4 -9.02 -34.73 -1.40
C GLU A 4 -9.22 -36.07 -0.66
N ARG A 5 -8.97 -36.08 0.66
CA ARG A 5 -9.17 -37.30 1.49
C ARG A 5 -10.64 -37.56 1.76
N VAL A 6 -11.44 -36.49 1.88
CA VAL A 6 -12.89 -36.62 2.07
C VAL A 6 -13.52 -37.14 0.78
N ASP A 7 -13.12 -36.63 -0.38
CA ASP A 7 -13.59 -37.12 -1.67
C ASP A 7 -13.28 -38.59 -1.89
N SER A 8 -12.03 -38.99 -1.66
CA SER A 8 -11.62 -40.39 -1.79
C SER A 8 -12.38 -41.32 -0.85
N ALA A 9 -12.69 -40.86 0.37
CA ALA A 9 -13.48 -41.63 1.33
C ALA A 9 -14.95 -41.75 0.91
N VAL A 10 -15.52 -40.68 0.35
CA VAL A 10 -16.89 -40.67 -0.16
C VAL A 10 -17.02 -41.60 -1.37
N ASP A 11 -16.11 -41.51 -2.34
CA ASP A 11 -16.11 -42.39 -3.52
C ASP A 11 -15.95 -43.88 -3.12
N LEU A 12 -15.08 -44.16 -2.15
CA LEU A 12 -14.92 -45.52 -1.60
C LEU A 12 -16.19 -46.01 -0.91
N ALA A 13 -16.91 -45.15 -0.18
CA ALA A 13 -18.17 -45.50 0.44
C ALA A 13 -19.25 -45.81 -0.61
N TYR A 14 -19.38 -45.01 -1.66
CA TYR A 14 -20.30 -45.28 -2.77
C TYR A 14 -19.94 -46.58 -3.51
N GLY A 15 -18.65 -46.85 -3.73
CA GLY A 15 -18.19 -48.12 -4.30
C GLY A 15 -18.57 -49.33 -3.45
N LEU A 16 -18.44 -49.24 -2.12
CA LEU A 16 -18.89 -50.28 -1.19
C LEU A 16 -20.41 -50.47 -1.24
N LEU A 17 -21.18 -49.38 -1.31
CA LEU A 17 -22.65 -49.44 -1.42
C LEU A 17 -23.10 -50.10 -2.72
N ILE A 18 -22.37 -49.90 -3.83
CA ILE A 18 -22.63 -50.62 -5.08
C ILE A 18 -22.33 -52.11 -4.93
N ALA A 19 -21.24 -52.50 -4.25
CA ALA A 19 -20.97 -53.91 -3.97
C ALA A 19 -22.07 -54.56 -3.10
N VAL A 20 -22.59 -53.81 -2.12
CA VAL A 20 -23.74 -54.23 -1.30
C VAL A 20 -25.00 -54.39 -2.15
N SER A 21 -25.25 -53.48 -3.10
CA SER A 21 -26.35 -53.61 -4.07
C SER A 21 -26.26 -54.93 -4.85
N VAL A 22 -25.07 -55.27 -5.38
CA VAL A 22 -24.85 -56.54 -6.08
C VAL A 22 -25.07 -57.74 -5.17
N GLY A 23 -24.61 -57.68 -3.91
CA GLY A 23 -24.89 -58.71 -2.92
C GLY A 23 -26.39 -58.91 -2.67
N LEU A 24 -27.15 -57.82 -2.58
CA LEU A 24 -28.61 -57.88 -2.44
C LEU A 24 -29.30 -58.49 -3.68
N ILE A 25 -28.79 -58.24 -4.88
CA ILE A 25 -29.31 -58.89 -6.10
C ILE A 25 -29.18 -60.42 -6.00
N VAL A 26 -28.03 -60.90 -5.51
CA VAL A 26 -27.74 -62.34 -5.42
C VAL A 26 -28.49 -63.02 -4.28
N VAL A 27 -28.65 -62.35 -3.13
CA VAL A 27 -29.17 -62.97 -1.90
C VAL A 27 -30.67 -62.73 -1.69
N VAL A 28 -31.16 -61.53 -1.99
CA VAL A 28 -32.54 -61.10 -1.66
C VAL A 28 -33.41 -61.05 -2.91
N GLY A 29 -32.86 -60.59 -4.02
CA GLY A 29 -33.52 -60.58 -5.31
C GLY A 29 -33.24 -59.32 -6.12
N THR A 30 -33.36 -59.46 -7.45
CA THR A 30 -32.98 -58.43 -8.41
C THR A 30 -33.72 -57.10 -8.19
N ALA A 31 -35.01 -57.13 -7.92
CA ALA A 31 -35.80 -55.91 -7.73
C ALA A 31 -35.30 -55.08 -6.53
N VAL A 32 -34.98 -55.74 -5.41
CA VAL A 32 -34.50 -55.08 -4.19
C VAL A 32 -33.10 -54.52 -4.39
N GLY A 33 -32.20 -55.32 -4.95
CA GLY A 33 -30.83 -54.88 -5.20
C GLY A 33 -30.75 -53.73 -6.21
N VAL A 34 -31.56 -53.76 -7.28
CA VAL A 34 -31.65 -52.68 -8.27
C VAL A 34 -32.25 -51.41 -7.65
N ALA A 35 -33.33 -51.51 -6.87
CA ALA A 35 -33.93 -50.34 -6.20
C ALA A 35 -32.93 -49.67 -5.25
N PHE A 36 -32.19 -50.46 -4.48
CA PHE A 36 -31.13 -49.96 -3.60
C PHE A 36 -29.99 -49.31 -4.40
N GLY A 37 -29.49 -49.98 -5.45
CA GLY A 37 -28.42 -49.46 -6.30
C GLY A 37 -28.80 -48.16 -7.00
N PHE A 38 -30.05 -48.04 -7.47
CA PHE A 38 -30.56 -46.81 -8.07
C PHE A 38 -30.65 -45.67 -7.05
N GLY A 39 -31.07 -45.95 -5.82
CA GLY A 39 -31.06 -44.96 -4.73
C GLY A 39 -29.66 -44.45 -4.41
N VAL A 40 -28.67 -45.35 -4.36
CA VAL A 40 -27.25 -45.01 -4.18
C VAL A 40 -26.74 -44.13 -5.31
N LEU A 41 -27.11 -44.44 -6.57
CA LEU A 41 -26.74 -43.64 -7.73
C LEU A 41 -27.35 -42.23 -7.69
N VAL A 42 -28.63 -42.10 -7.36
CA VAL A 42 -29.32 -40.80 -7.23
C VAL A 42 -28.67 -39.97 -6.11
N SER A 43 -28.36 -40.58 -4.97
CA SER A 43 -27.64 -39.93 -3.87
C SER A 43 -26.27 -39.42 -4.32
N TYR A 44 -25.51 -40.22 -5.08
CA TYR A 44 -24.22 -39.81 -5.62
C TYR A 44 -24.33 -38.60 -6.54
N VAL A 45 -25.27 -38.63 -7.49
CA VAL A 45 -25.52 -37.51 -8.42
C VAL A 45 -25.91 -36.24 -7.68
N LEU A 46 -26.79 -36.32 -6.68
CA LEU A 46 -27.17 -35.17 -5.85
C LEU A 46 -25.96 -34.63 -5.07
N HIS A 47 -25.14 -35.51 -4.51
CA HIS A 47 -23.95 -35.12 -3.77
C HIS A 47 -22.93 -34.41 -4.67
N VAL A 48 -22.64 -34.97 -5.85
CA VAL A 48 -21.74 -34.36 -6.85
C VAL A 48 -22.31 -33.04 -7.35
N SER A 49 -23.61 -32.96 -7.62
CA SER A 49 -24.23 -31.70 -8.07
C SER A 49 -24.17 -30.62 -7.00
N TRP A 50 -24.43 -30.97 -5.74
CA TRP A 50 -24.28 -30.04 -4.61
C TRP A 50 -22.83 -29.61 -4.42
N LYS A 51 -21.88 -30.54 -4.57
CA LYS A 51 -20.46 -30.23 -4.49
C LYS A 51 -20.03 -29.30 -5.64
N MET A 52 -20.42 -29.59 -6.88
CA MET A 52 -20.12 -28.74 -8.03
C MET A 52 -20.71 -27.33 -7.86
N ALA A 53 -21.95 -27.24 -7.39
CA ALA A 53 -22.62 -25.97 -7.08
C ALA A 53 -22.03 -25.26 -5.85
N ARG A 54 -21.22 -25.92 -5.03
CA ARG A 54 -20.51 -25.30 -3.91
C ARG A 54 -19.14 -24.76 -4.32
N PHE A 55 -18.47 -25.42 -5.26
CA PHE A 55 -17.10 -25.07 -5.66
C PHE A 55 -17.05 -24.07 -6.83
N ASP A 56 -18.16 -23.86 -7.53
CA ASP A 56 -18.27 -22.81 -8.56
C ASP A 56 -19.65 -22.17 -8.53
N PRO A 57 -19.82 -21.12 -7.72
CA PRO A 57 -20.69 -20.08 -8.21
C PRO A 57 -20.03 -18.73 -8.08
N ASP A 58 -20.44 -17.85 -8.97
CA ASP A 58 -20.09 -16.42 -9.01
C ASP A 58 -20.04 -15.73 -7.63
N TRP A 59 -20.71 -16.27 -6.60
CA TRP A 59 -20.66 -15.76 -5.22
C TRP A 59 -19.27 -15.82 -4.58
N MET A 60 -18.44 -16.83 -4.87
CA MET A 60 -17.11 -16.94 -4.25
C MET A 60 -16.10 -16.01 -4.92
N THR A 61 -16.17 -15.87 -6.23
CA THR A 61 -15.41 -14.85 -6.98
C THR A 61 -15.83 -13.44 -6.57
N ARG A 62 -17.13 -13.15 -6.44
CA ARG A 62 -17.58 -11.84 -5.93
C ARG A 62 -17.12 -11.56 -4.51
N ALA A 63 -17.21 -12.55 -3.61
CA ALA A 63 -16.77 -12.36 -2.23
C ALA A 63 -15.25 -12.12 -2.13
N VAL A 64 -14.45 -12.76 -2.99
CA VAL A 64 -13.00 -12.51 -3.06
C VAL A 64 -12.71 -11.17 -3.72
N GLU A 65 -13.42 -10.82 -4.79
CA GLU A 65 -13.29 -9.53 -5.47
C GLU A 65 -13.61 -8.39 -4.50
N GLU A 66 -14.75 -8.44 -3.82
CA GLU A 66 -15.16 -7.44 -2.81
C GLU A 66 -14.17 -7.37 -1.63
N ALA A 67 -13.74 -8.52 -1.10
CA ALA A 67 -12.77 -8.51 0.00
C ALA A 67 -11.37 -8.00 -0.43
N VAL A 68 -10.96 -8.25 -1.67
CA VAL A 68 -9.69 -7.74 -2.21
C VAL A 68 -9.79 -6.25 -2.53
N ASP A 69 -10.90 -5.80 -3.10
CA ASP A 69 -11.15 -4.38 -3.41
C ASP A 69 -11.14 -3.56 -2.12
N ASP A 70 -11.95 -3.93 -1.13
CA ASP A 70 -12.00 -3.23 0.18
C ASP A 70 -10.63 -3.22 0.88
N THR A 71 -9.93 -4.37 0.92
CA THR A 71 -8.65 -4.46 1.63
C THR A 71 -7.54 -3.67 0.92
N VAL A 72 -7.53 -3.69 -0.42
CA VAL A 72 -6.50 -3.01 -1.21
C VAL A 72 -6.77 -1.51 -1.24
N GLU A 73 -8.02 -1.09 -1.42
CA GLU A 73 -8.37 0.33 -1.49
C GLU A 73 -8.13 1.03 -0.15
N GLU A 74 -8.56 0.43 0.96
CA GLU A 74 -8.35 0.99 2.31
C GLU A 74 -6.86 0.94 2.71
N ALA A 75 -6.21 -0.24 2.65
CA ALA A 75 -4.85 -0.36 3.15
C ALA A 75 -3.82 0.35 2.26
N VAL A 76 -3.97 0.31 0.94
CA VAL A 76 -3.01 0.97 0.03
C VAL A 76 -3.33 2.45 -0.11
N GLY A 77 -4.61 2.84 -0.17
CA GLY A 77 -5.01 4.24 -0.21
C GLY A 77 -4.49 5.00 0.99
N ASP A 78 -4.87 4.58 2.21
CA ASP A 78 -4.49 5.28 3.43
C ASP A 78 -2.99 5.23 3.70
N THR A 79 -2.33 4.08 3.48
CA THR A 79 -0.88 3.98 3.72
C THR A 79 -0.08 4.82 2.73
N VAL A 80 -0.47 4.84 1.46
CA VAL A 80 0.25 5.62 0.44
C VAL A 80 -0.01 7.11 0.65
N GLU A 81 -1.25 7.52 0.91
CA GLU A 81 -1.57 8.92 1.16
C GLU A 81 -0.86 9.44 2.41
N GLU A 82 -0.94 8.73 3.53
CA GLU A 82 -0.29 9.15 4.79
C GLU A 82 1.25 9.11 4.68
N THR A 83 1.82 8.07 4.05
CA THR A 83 3.28 7.98 3.91
C THR A 83 3.83 9.02 2.94
N VAL A 84 3.15 9.26 1.82
CA VAL A 84 3.61 10.24 0.81
C VAL A 84 3.44 11.64 1.35
N GLU A 85 2.26 11.99 1.90
CA GLU A 85 2.02 13.33 2.41
C GLU A 85 2.97 13.67 3.56
N LYS A 86 3.17 12.73 4.49
CA LYS A 86 4.03 12.97 5.65
C LYS A 86 5.52 12.94 5.30
N THR A 87 5.97 11.92 4.58
CA THR A 87 7.41 11.79 4.28
C THR A 87 7.86 12.83 3.27
N VAL A 88 7.09 13.04 2.19
CA VAL A 88 7.47 14.02 1.16
C VAL A 88 7.22 15.43 1.67
N GLY A 89 6.11 15.67 2.38
CA GLY A 89 5.83 16.98 2.99
C GLY A 89 6.93 17.40 3.96
N GLU A 90 7.20 16.60 5.00
CA GLU A 90 8.22 16.95 6.01
C GLU A 90 9.63 16.98 5.41
N THR A 91 10.01 16.01 4.57
CA THR A 91 11.39 15.99 4.03
C THR A 91 11.64 17.14 3.06
N VAL A 92 10.64 17.53 2.26
CA VAL A 92 10.78 18.64 1.32
C VAL A 92 10.73 19.99 2.05
N GLU A 93 9.83 20.17 3.03
CA GLU A 93 9.84 21.37 3.85
C GLU A 93 11.16 21.53 4.59
N GLU A 94 11.64 20.50 5.30
CA GLU A 94 12.88 20.55 6.06
C GLU A 94 14.08 20.82 5.16
N ALA A 95 14.19 20.11 4.02
CA ALA A 95 15.29 20.33 3.09
C ALA A 95 15.27 21.73 2.45
N VAL A 96 14.09 22.29 2.19
CA VAL A 96 13.96 23.65 1.64
C VAL A 96 14.28 24.70 2.70
N ASP A 97 13.77 24.55 3.92
CA ASP A 97 14.00 25.50 5.02
C ASP A 97 15.49 25.53 5.40
N ASP A 98 16.12 24.36 5.57
CA ASP A 98 17.55 24.29 5.90
C ASP A 98 18.43 24.80 4.75
N THR A 99 18.20 24.32 3.52
CA THR A 99 19.09 24.67 2.41
C THR A 99 18.92 26.13 1.99
N VAL A 100 17.69 26.61 1.89
CA VAL A 100 17.42 28.00 1.45
C VAL A 100 17.67 28.97 2.60
N GLY A 101 17.26 28.63 3.81
CA GLY A 101 17.51 29.43 5.02
C GLY A 101 19.00 29.65 5.23
N GLU A 102 19.80 28.57 5.34
CA GLU A 102 21.25 28.72 5.54
C GLU A 102 21.93 29.41 4.35
N THR A 103 21.56 29.08 3.12
CA THR A 103 22.23 29.69 1.95
C THR A 103 21.93 31.18 1.86
N VAL A 104 20.69 31.60 2.11
CA VAL A 104 20.30 33.01 2.07
C VAL A 104 20.90 33.76 3.24
N GLU A 105 20.80 33.23 4.46
CA GLU A 105 21.33 33.90 5.65
C GLU A 105 22.85 34.07 5.56
N LYS A 106 23.56 33.03 5.12
CA LYS A 106 25.01 33.07 5.01
C LYS A 106 25.50 33.88 3.83
N THR A 107 24.94 33.64 2.64
CA THR A 107 25.42 34.33 1.43
C THR A 107 24.99 35.78 1.41
N VAL A 108 23.72 36.07 1.72
CA VAL A 108 23.22 37.46 1.70
C VAL A 108 23.71 38.21 2.94
N GLY A 109 23.72 37.58 4.11
CA GLY A 109 24.27 38.19 5.33
C GLY A 109 25.72 38.61 5.16
N GLU A 110 26.61 37.67 4.82
CA GLU A 110 28.05 37.99 4.66
C GLU A 110 28.27 38.98 3.50
N THR A 111 27.65 38.76 2.33
CA THR A 111 27.91 39.65 1.18
C THR A 111 27.39 41.06 1.41
N VAL A 112 26.24 41.21 2.09
CA VAL A 112 25.68 42.54 2.36
C VAL A 112 26.42 43.21 3.51
N GLU A 113 26.78 42.51 4.57
CA GLU A 113 27.63 43.09 5.63
C GLU A 113 28.97 43.54 5.05
N GLU A 114 29.69 42.68 4.34
CA GLU A 114 31.00 43.01 3.78
C GLU A 114 30.91 44.18 2.79
N ALA A 115 29.95 44.14 1.86
CA ALA A 115 29.78 45.23 0.90
C ALA A 115 29.37 46.56 1.54
N VAL A 116 28.56 46.52 2.61
CA VAL A 116 28.13 47.73 3.31
C VAL A 116 29.25 48.28 4.18
N ASP A 117 29.97 47.45 4.93
CA ASP A 117 31.11 47.88 5.73
C ASP A 117 32.19 48.51 4.85
N ASP A 118 32.60 47.83 3.77
CA ASP A 118 33.61 48.35 2.83
C ASP A 118 33.17 49.67 2.18
N THR A 119 31.90 49.74 1.72
CA THR A 119 31.40 50.96 1.06
C THR A 119 31.28 52.13 2.04
N VAL A 120 30.80 51.86 3.27
CA VAL A 120 30.63 52.90 4.28
C VAL A 120 31.98 53.36 4.79
N GLU A 121 32.91 52.45 5.08
CA GLU A 121 34.25 52.79 5.52
C GLU A 121 34.97 53.62 4.45
N GLU A 122 35.00 53.18 3.19
CA GLU A 122 35.66 53.93 2.12
C GLU A 122 35.00 55.30 1.87
N THR A 123 33.67 55.36 1.90
CA THR A 123 32.95 56.63 1.66
C THR A 123 33.13 57.61 2.81
N VAL A 124 33.06 57.14 4.06
CA VAL A 124 33.21 57.98 5.24
C VAL A 124 34.65 58.45 5.37
N GLU A 125 35.62 57.56 5.24
CA GLU A 125 37.03 57.90 5.40
C GLU A 125 37.46 58.91 4.32
N LYS A 126 37.05 58.71 3.07
CA LYS A 126 37.41 59.59 1.96
C LYS A 126 36.66 60.91 2.00
N THR A 127 35.35 60.88 2.17
CA THR A 127 34.52 62.10 2.10
C THR A 127 34.66 62.92 3.37
N VAL A 128 34.58 62.29 4.54
CA VAL A 128 34.69 63.02 5.82
C VAL A 128 36.13 63.37 6.11
N GLY A 129 37.09 62.50 5.81
CA GLY A 129 38.52 62.80 5.95
C GLY A 129 38.93 64.00 5.11
N GLU A 130 38.70 63.98 3.79
CA GLU A 130 39.06 65.12 2.93
C GLU A 130 38.31 66.40 3.31
N THR A 131 37.00 66.32 3.58
CA THR A 131 36.22 67.54 3.92
C THR A 131 36.63 68.13 5.27
N VAL A 132 36.98 67.29 6.25
CA VAL A 132 37.42 67.77 7.57
C VAL A 132 38.85 68.29 7.51
N GLU A 133 39.75 67.63 6.78
CA GLU A 133 41.11 68.15 6.56
C GLU A 133 41.07 69.51 5.83
N GLU A 134 40.31 69.61 4.74
CA GLU A 134 40.18 70.87 3.99
C GLU A 134 39.59 71.99 4.85
N ALA A 135 38.52 71.71 5.61
CA ALA A 135 37.91 72.69 6.50
C ALA A 135 38.81 73.10 7.68
N VAL A 136 39.65 72.19 8.19
CA VAL A 136 40.58 72.47 9.28
C VAL A 136 41.76 73.28 8.77
N ASP A 137 42.34 72.93 7.62
CA ASP A 137 43.40 73.74 6.99
C ASP A 137 42.90 75.16 6.67
N ASP A 138 41.71 75.30 6.08
CA ASP A 138 41.10 76.61 5.79
C ASP A 138 40.86 77.46 7.06
N THR A 139 40.55 76.82 8.20
CA THR A 139 40.31 77.53 9.48
C THR A 139 41.62 77.90 10.18
N VAL A 140 42.71 77.17 9.94
CA VAL A 140 44.02 77.39 10.58
C VAL A 140 44.88 78.38 9.78
N GLU A 141 44.60 78.56 8.48
CA GLU A 141 45.24 79.57 7.63
C GLU A 141 44.58 80.97 7.73
N GLU A 142 43.45 81.13 8.43
CA GLU A 142 42.78 82.42 8.71
C GLU A 142 43.31 83.16 9.96
#